data_AF-A0A923DHD6-F1
#
_entry.id   AF-A0A923DHD6-F1
#
_cell.length_a   1.000
_cell.length_b   1.000
_cell.length_c   1.000
_cell.angle_alpha   90.00
_cell.angle_beta   90.00
_cell.angle_gamma   90.00
#
_symmetry.space_group_name_H-M   'P 1'
#
loop_
_entity.id
_entity.type
_entity.pdbx_description
1 polymer ?
#
loop_
_entity_poly.entity_id
_entity_poly.type
_entity_poly.pdbx_seq_one_letter_code
_entity_poly.pdbx_strand_id
1 'polypeptide(L)'
;MRPFYLALFATILVFNAKAQSVAKFDELILASESFWNGSNLSGSFKSADVTFYNVYNKDWQSWSGFAYSNMTDVKTSGYGNQFSAITGKGFEGSPNYAVCYPSPVAVTEFKTQEKHSGFYVTNSTYAYLSMKNGDMFAKKFGGESGNDPDYFKLMIESLNGAGNPVDTVYFYLADFRFSDGSKDYILNKWAWVDLSLMKEASKLRFSLSSSDNSFGYMNTPGYFCMDDLNGEKPYDYKPVTSAGFENLNLGAQGYYNGSDKKGGFVSGNFRFLTNYSADWGSWSGFAASSKNDTKTPGFDNQYSAITGIGVAGTPAYAIAYPAPVSTILFKDTVISGVYVTNSTYTYLSMKNGDAFSKKFGGENGNDDDWLILTIEGFDSDSKSTGKVEFFLADFAYSIKSNDYILDTWKWVNLSKLGRISKLEFSLRSSDNGTWGMNTPGYFCIDNLNHEVLTSAPEIQEIQVSVFPNPFTDRITISGLTESARVSVTDISGRLVAEYSNVSNNQSVTDMDKLTSGVYFLKIIDGKNQFTTKLIRK
;
A
#
# COMPACT_ATOMS: atom_id res chain seq x y z
N MET A 1 -12.61 30.38 -50.88
CA MET A 1 -13.26 29.21 -50.28
C MET A 1 -12.83 29.14 -48.82
N ARG A 2 -13.76 29.39 -47.89
CA ARG A 2 -13.55 29.25 -46.43
C ARG A 2 -13.97 27.83 -46.03
N PRO A 3 -13.17 27.07 -45.25
CA PRO A 3 -13.68 25.87 -44.59
C PRO A 3 -14.38 26.26 -43.29
N PHE A 4 -15.59 25.74 -43.12
CA PHE A 4 -16.41 25.81 -41.91
C PHE A 4 -15.75 24.98 -40.79
N TYR A 5 -15.55 25.58 -39.62
CA TYR A 5 -15.32 24.84 -38.38
C TYR A 5 -16.66 24.54 -37.72
N LEU A 6 -17.02 23.26 -37.65
CA LEU A 6 -18.17 22.78 -36.90
C LEU A 6 -17.72 22.62 -35.43
N ALA A 7 -18.05 23.58 -34.58
CA ALA A 7 -17.82 23.48 -33.14
C ALA A 7 -18.89 22.58 -32.52
N LEU A 8 -18.52 21.37 -32.13
CA LEU A 8 -19.37 20.47 -31.35
C LEU A 8 -19.20 20.83 -29.87
N PHE A 9 -20.20 21.51 -29.28
CA PHE A 9 -20.25 21.74 -27.85
C PHE A 9 -20.54 20.43 -27.11
N ALA A 10 -19.50 19.80 -26.57
CA ALA A 10 -19.65 18.79 -25.54
C ALA A 10 -19.89 19.50 -24.20
N THR A 11 -21.13 19.50 -23.72
CA THR A 11 -21.46 19.89 -22.34
C THR A 11 -20.82 18.89 -21.37
N ILE A 12 -19.64 19.25 -20.85
CA ILE A 12 -19.02 18.56 -19.72
C ILE A 12 -19.79 18.96 -18.46
N LEU A 13 -20.59 18.03 -17.93
CA LEU A 13 -21.13 18.12 -16.58
C LEU A 13 -19.97 17.94 -15.60
N VAL A 14 -19.31 19.04 -15.25
CA VAL A 14 -18.30 19.09 -14.18
C VAL A 14 -19.04 19.00 -12.85
N PHE A 15 -19.14 17.80 -12.30
CA PHE A 15 -19.47 17.64 -10.89
C PHE A 15 -18.28 18.13 -10.06
N ASN A 16 -18.36 19.36 -9.56
CA ASN A 16 -17.43 19.87 -8.56
C ASN A 16 -17.65 19.13 -7.23
N ALA A 17 -17.09 17.93 -7.10
CA ALA A 17 -16.92 17.31 -5.80
C ALA A 17 -15.84 18.10 -5.03
N LYS A 18 -16.28 18.92 -4.07
CA LYS A 18 -15.38 19.54 -3.10
C LYS A 18 -14.79 18.42 -2.25
N ALA A 19 -13.46 18.30 -2.24
CA ALA A 19 -12.77 17.38 -1.34
C ALA A 19 -12.86 17.96 0.08
N GLN A 20 -13.19 17.12 1.05
CA GLN A 20 -13.17 17.49 2.46
C GLN A 20 -11.72 17.72 2.89
N SER A 21 -11.44 18.86 3.53
CA SER A 21 -10.10 19.20 3.99
C SER A 21 -9.78 18.49 5.31
N VAL A 22 -8.54 18.01 5.45
CA VAL A 22 -8.07 17.25 6.62
C VAL A 22 -7.46 18.22 7.64
N ALA A 23 -7.97 18.24 8.87
CA ALA A 23 -7.39 19.02 9.95
C ALA A 23 -6.22 18.26 10.58
N LYS A 24 -5.00 18.57 10.12
CA LYS A 24 -3.71 18.00 10.56
C LYS A 24 -3.01 18.81 11.65
N PHE A 25 -3.45 20.05 11.87
CA PHE A 25 -2.86 21.00 12.83
C PHE A 25 -1.42 21.49 12.51
N ASP A 26 -0.78 20.96 11.46
CA ASP A 26 0.58 21.31 11.03
C ASP A 26 0.76 22.76 10.60
N GLU A 27 -0.31 23.38 10.10
CA GLU A 27 -0.31 24.79 9.71
C GLU A 27 -0.27 25.76 10.91
N LEU A 28 -0.49 25.24 12.13
CA LEU A 28 -0.51 26.02 13.35
C LEU A 28 0.92 26.24 13.87
N ILE A 29 1.33 27.49 14.01
CA ILE A 29 2.70 27.80 14.41
C ILE A 29 2.81 27.73 15.95
N LEU A 30 3.74 26.91 16.43
CA LEU A 30 4.16 26.81 17.82
C LEU A 30 5.69 26.87 17.94
N ALA A 31 6.16 27.39 19.08
CA ALA A 31 7.54 27.11 19.52
C ALA A 31 7.66 25.62 19.89
N SER A 32 8.88 25.08 19.86
CA SER A 32 9.16 23.71 20.31
C SER A 32 8.74 23.50 21.77
N GLU A 33 8.20 22.33 22.09
CA GLU A 33 7.76 21.96 23.45
C GLU A 33 6.78 22.98 24.05
N SER A 34 5.77 23.35 23.27
CA SER A 34 4.78 24.35 23.60
C SER A 34 3.37 23.92 23.24
N PHE A 35 2.42 24.79 23.57
CA PHE A 35 1.01 24.57 23.33
C PHE A 35 0.28 25.91 23.24
N TRP A 36 -0.89 25.85 22.64
CA TRP A 36 -1.88 26.92 22.68
C TRP A 36 -3.16 26.38 23.29
N ASN A 37 -3.67 27.07 24.32
CA ASN A 37 -4.85 26.65 25.09
C ASN A 37 -5.93 27.74 25.19
N GLY A 38 -5.88 28.78 24.35
CA GLY A 38 -6.84 29.89 24.39
C GLY A 38 -6.58 30.95 25.45
N SER A 39 -5.39 30.98 26.06
CA SER A 39 -5.01 32.05 27.01
C SER A 39 -5.09 33.46 26.43
N ASN A 40 -5.06 33.60 25.11
CA ASN A 40 -5.30 34.84 24.37
C ASN A 40 -6.78 35.26 24.29
N LEU A 41 -7.70 34.44 24.82
CA LEU A 41 -9.16 34.65 24.80
C LEU A 41 -9.81 34.68 23.41
N SER A 42 -9.23 34.06 22.38
CA SER A 42 -9.89 33.97 21.07
C SER A 42 -11.13 33.07 21.08
N GLY A 43 -11.21 32.12 22.01
CA GLY A 43 -12.30 31.16 22.17
C GLY A 43 -12.36 30.06 21.09
N SER A 44 -11.45 30.09 20.12
CA SER A 44 -11.30 29.04 19.12
C SER A 44 -10.00 29.18 18.32
N PHE A 45 -9.66 28.12 17.60
CA PHE A 45 -8.70 28.12 16.49
C PHE A 45 -9.29 27.35 15.31
N LYS A 46 -8.66 27.46 14.14
CA LYS A 46 -9.04 26.71 12.94
C LYS A 46 -7.88 25.85 12.49
N SER A 47 -8.19 24.61 12.08
CA SER A 47 -7.30 23.82 11.24
C SER A 47 -8.11 23.32 10.05
N ALA A 48 -7.56 23.46 8.85
CA ALA A 48 -8.30 23.30 7.59
C ALA A 48 -9.62 24.10 7.59
N ASP A 49 -10.74 23.51 7.15
CA ASP A 49 -12.08 24.12 7.19
C ASP A 49 -12.86 23.85 8.49
N VAL A 50 -12.18 23.41 9.56
CA VAL A 50 -12.80 23.04 10.85
C VAL A 50 -12.45 24.06 11.93
N THR A 51 -13.47 24.51 12.67
CA THR A 51 -13.29 25.38 13.84
C THR A 51 -13.32 24.53 15.11
N PHE A 52 -12.31 24.70 15.97
CA PHE A 52 -12.18 24.00 17.25
C PHE A 52 -12.38 25.02 18.38
N TYR A 53 -13.41 24.84 19.20
CA TYR A 53 -13.76 25.78 20.25
C TYR A 53 -13.08 25.48 21.56
N ASN A 54 -12.78 26.53 22.31
CA ASN A 54 -12.30 26.43 23.68
C ASN A 54 -12.72 27.61 24.54
N VAL A 55 -12.58 27.44 25.85
CA VAL A 55 -12.82 28.46 26.86
C VAL A 55 -11.60 28.54 27.74
N TYR A 56 -11.13 29.75 28.02
CA TYR A 56 -10.03 29.99 28.96
C TYR A 56 -10.50 30.89 30.10
N ASN A 57 -10.28 30.45 31.33
CA ASN A 57 -10.55 31.19 32.54
C ASN A 57 -9.25 31.78 33.10
N LYS A 58 -9.12 33.11 33.06
CA LYS A 58 -7.92 33.81 33.53
C LYS A 58 -7.72 33.73 35.04
N ASP A 59 -8.80 33.76 35.82
CA ASP A 59 -8.74 33.79 37.28
C ASP A 59 -8.17 32.47 37.82
N TRP A 60 -8.56 31.37 37.19
CA TRP A 60 -8.15 30.02 37.57
C TRP A 60 -7.02 29.45 36.71
N GLN A 61 -6.55 30.20 35.72
CA GLN A 61 -5.58 29.76 34.71
C GLN A 61 -5.92 28.39 34.12
N SER A 62 -7.22 28.17 33.90
CA SER A 62 -7.77 26.89 33.45
C SER A 62 -8.41 27.04 32.08
N TRP A 63 -8.55 25.94 31.37
CA TRP A 63 -9.14 25.91 30.03
C TRP A 63 -10.09 24.73 29.90
N SER A 64 -10.93 24.72 28.87
CA SER A 64 -11.70 23.55 28.41
C SER A 64 -11.97 23.67 26.91
N GLY A 65 -12.41 22.59 26.26
CA GLY A 65 -12.55 22.47 24.82
C GLY A 65 -11.28 21.92 24.17
N PHE A 66 -10.81 22.60 23.12
CA PHE A 66 -9.63 22.19 22.34
C PHE A 66 -8.42 23.10 22.53
N ALA A 67 -7.26 22.48 22.58
CA ALA A 67 -5.93 23.08 22.50
C ALA A 67 -5.16 22.40 21.35
N TYR A 68 -4.03 22.96 20.95
CA TYR A 68 -3.06 22.27 20.08
C TYR A 68 -1.66 22.34 20.70
N SER A 69 -0.87 21.29 20.52
CA SER A 69 0.42 21.12 21.19
C SER A 69 1.42 20.34 20.33
N ASN A 70 2.70 20.57 20.60
CA ASN A 70 3.83 19.79 20.10
C ASN A 70 4.71 19.24 21.24
N MET A 71 4.17 19.15 22.46
CA MET A 71 4.90 18.62 23.61
C MET A 71 5.22 17.13 23.43
N THR A 72 6.37 16.68 23.93
CA THR A 72 6.83 15.29 23.72
C THR A 72 6.98 14.48 25.01
N ASP A 73 6.58 15.04 26.16
CA ASP A 73 6.75 14.41 27.46
C ASP A 73 5.76 13.25 27.70
N VAL A 74 6.25 12.02 27.58
CA VAL A 74 5.51 10.77 27.80
C VAL A 74 5.73 10.16 29.19
N LYS A 75 6.47 10.83 30.08
CA LYS A 75 6.97 10.24 31.35
C LYS A 75 6.43 10.92 32.59
N THR A 76 6.20 12.23 32.55
CA THR A 76 5.79 12.98 33.74
C THR A 76 4.32 12.76 34.07
N SER A 77 4.02 12.25 35.26
CA SER A 77 2.65 12.07 35.76
C SER A 77 2.05 13.40 36.25
N GLY A 78 0.72 13.49 36.21
CA GLY A 78 -0.05 14.57 36.84
C GLY A 78 -0.45 15.71 35.90
N TYR A 79 -1.24 16.64 36.44
CA TYR A 79 -1.88 17.75 35.72
C TYR A 79 -0.90 18.67 34.96
N GLY A 80 0.34 18.78 35.42
CA GLY A 80 1.38 19.54 34.72
C GLY A 80 1.66 19.05 33.29
N ASN A 81 1.34 17.78 32.99
CA ASN A 81 1.57 17.15 31.68
C ASN A 81 0.27 16.92 30.88
N GLN A 82 -0.68 17.85 31.00
CA GLN A 82 -1.99 17.75 30.35
C GLN A 82 -1.97 17.94 28.81
N PHE A 83 -0.88 18.46 28.25
CA PHE A 83 -0.78 18.81 26.82
C PHE A 83 0.00 17.80 25.97
N SER A 84 0.66 16.81 26.58
CA SER A 84 1.38 15.80 25.82
C SER A 84 0.46 14.65 25.43
N ALA A 85 0.56 14.19 24.18
CA ALA A 85 0.06 12.88 23.78
C ALA A 85 0.99 11.79 24.31
N ILE A 86 0.45 10.65 24.75
CA ILE A 86 1.27 9.54 25.25
C ILE A 86 2.20 8.93 24.18
N THR A 87 1.90 9.18 22.90
CA THR A 87 2.75 8.82 21.75
C THR A 87 4.00 9.70 21.63
N GLY A 88 4.03 10.85 22.31
CA GLY A 88 5.10 11.85 22.26
C GLY A 88 5.18 12.64 20.96
N LYS A 89 4.23 12.46 20.04
CA LYS A 89 4.17 13.10 18.72
C LYS A 89 2.80 12.92 18.07
N GLY A 90 2.49 13.76 17.07
CA GLY A 90 1.32 13.62 16.20
C GLY A 90 1.31 12.33 15.40
N PHE A 91 0.17 12.03 14.77
CA PHE A 91 0.00 10.88 13.89
C PHE A 91 0.98 10.98 12.70
N GLU A 92 1.55 9.84 12.28
CA GLU A 92 2.62 9.77 11.26
C GLU A 92 3.82 10.71 11.49
N GLY A 93 4.03 11.18 12.73
CA GLY A 93 5.10 12.13 13.02
C GLY A 93 4.76 13.58 12.71
N SER A 94 3.46 13.90 12.58
CA SER A 94 2.96 15.26 12.54
C SER A 94 3.58 16.11 13.68
N PRO A 95 4.06 17.33 13.38
CA PRO A 95 4.64 18.24 14.36
C PRO A 95 3.65 18.67 15.44
N ASN A 96 2.35 18.79 15.14
CA ASN A 96 1.35 19.28 16.07
C ASN A 96 0.15 18.33 16.13
N TYR A 97 -0.52 18.28 17.27
CA TYR A 97 -1.77 17.55 17.42
C TYR A 97 -2.71 18.32 18.33
N ALA A 98 -4.00 18.01 18.27
CA ALA A 98 -4.97 18.61 19.16
C ALA A 98 -5.05 17.85 20.49
N VAL A 99 -5.23 18.61 21.58
CA VAL A 99 -5.52 18.10 22.93
C VAL A 99 -6.92 18.55 23.27
N CYS A 100 -7.77 17.63 23.71
CA CYS A 100 -9.15 17.92 24.05
C CYS A 100 -9.40 17.68 25.54
N TYR A 101 -9.96 18.69 26.19
CA TYR A 101 -10.49 18.63 27.54
C TYR A 101 -11.98 19.05 27.54
N PRO A 102 -12.93 18.10 27.35
CA PRO A 102 -14.33 18.44 27.11
C PRO A 102 -15.02 19.28 28.20
N SER A 103 -15.00 18.78 29.44
CA SER A 103 -15.65 19.30 30.66
C SER A 103 -16.74 20.39 30.50
N PRO A 104 -18.03 20.01 30.32
CA PRO A 104 -18.52 18.66 30.08
C PRO A 104 -18.40 18.21 28.61
N VAL A 105 -18.35 19.16 27.67
CA VAL A 105 -18.35 18.88 26.23
C VAL A 105 -17.40 19.82 25.47
N ALA A 106 -16.67 19.26 24.50
CA ALA A 106 -15.94 20.03 23.49
C ALA A 106 -16.70 19.99 22.16
N VAL A 107 -16.57 21.04 21.35
CA VAL A 107 -17.31 21.16 20.08
C VAL A 107 -16.37 21.57 18.96
N THR A 108 -16.53 20.92 17.81
CA THR A 108 -16.02 21.40 16.52
C THR A 108 -17.17 21.90 15.65
N GLU A 109 -16.91 22.82 14.73
CA GLU A 109 -17.88 23.29 13.74
C GLU A 109 -17.29 23.24 12.33
N PHE A 110 -18.08 22.73 11.40
CA PHE A 110 -17.74 22.62 9.99
C PHE A 110 -18.46 23.71 9.19
N LYS A 111 -17.84 24.12 8.09
CA LYS A 111 -18.39 25.14 7.19
C LYS A 111 -19.75 24.76 6.60
N THR A 112 -19.97 23.48 6.35
CA THR A 112 -21.21 22.93 5.82
C THR A 112 -21.53 21.61 6.52
N GLN A 113 -22.81 21.26 6.60
CA GLN A 113 -23.23 19.95 7.08
C GLN A 113 -22.81 18.88 6.07
N GLU A 114 -22.00 17.92 6.50
CA GLU A 114 -21.46 16.87 5.61
C GLU A 114 -21.13 15.57 6.37
N LYS A 115 -20.82 14.51 5.61
CA LYS A 115 -20.26 13.28 6.16
C LYS A 115 -18.81 13.51 6.59
N HIS A 116 -18.37 12.82 7.64
CA HIS A 116 -16.99 12.86 8.13
C HIS A 116 -16.39 11.45 8.09
N SER A 117 -15.16 11.31 7.61
CA SER A 117 -14.50 10.00 7.51
C SER A 117 -14.14 9.45 8.89
N GLY A 118 -13.54 10.29 9.74
CA GLY A 118 -13.02 9.89 11.05
C GLY A 118 -11.82 10.73 11.48
N PHE A 119 -11.12 10.27 12.51
CA PHE A 119 -9.89 10.91 13.02
C PHE A 119 -9.05 9.91 13.82
N TYR A 120 -7.77 10.21 14.02
CA TYR A 120 -6.91 9.45 14.92
C TYR A 120 -7.02 9.97 16.35
N VAL A 121 -7.06 9.06 17.31
CA VAL A 121 -7.17 9.36 18.75
C VAL A 121 -6.14 8.59 19.56
N THR A 122 -5.66 9.19 20.64
CA THR A 122 -4.87 8.52 21.69
C THR A 122 -5.13 9.16 23.05
N ASN A 123 -4.65 8.56 24.13
CA ASN A 123 -4.69 9.19 25.45
C ASN A 123 -3.69 10.34 25.55
N SER A 124 -4.01 11.36 26.35
CA SER A 124 -2.97 12.27 26.84
C SER A 124 -2.04 11.52 27.82
N THR A 125 -0.81 12.01 28.00
CA THR A 125 0.14 11.42 28.96
C THR A 125 -0.43 11.47 30.37
N TYR A 126 -1.08 12.56 30.75
CA TYR A 126 -1.71 12.69 32.07
C TYR A 126 -2.78 11.61 32.30
N ALA A 127 -3.76 11.46 31.40
CA ALA A 127 -4.81 10.46 31.53
C ALA A 127 -4.25 9.04 31.51
N TYR A 128 -3.31 8.76 30.60
CA TYR A 128 -2.67 7.45 30.48
C TYR A 128 -1.94 7.03 31.76
N LEU A 129 -1.08 7.90 32.32
CA LEU A 129 -0.29 7.58 33.51
C LEU A 129 -1.17 7.49 34.75
N SER A 130 -2.22 8.31 34.85
CA SER A 130 -3.23 8.24 35.90
C SER A 130 -3.95 6.88 35.88
N MET A 131 -4.47 6.43 34.73
CA MET A 131 -5.07 5.10 34.62
C MET A 131 -4.07 3.96 34.88
N LYS A 132 -2.83 4.10 34.40
CA LYS A 132 -1.80 3.05 34.52
C LYS A 132 -1.30 2.85 35.95
N ASN A 133 -1.12 3.94 36.69
CA ASN A 133 -0.44 3.92 37.99
C ASN A 133 -1.35 4.30 39.16
N GLY A 134 -2.51 4.91 38.89
CA GLY A 134 -3.26 5.70 39.86
C GLY A 134 -2.61 7.05 40.13
N ASP A 135 -3.35 7.94 40.79
CA ASP A 135 -2.85 9.19 41.36
C ASP A 135 -3.59 9.51 42.68
N MET A 136 -3.47 10.75 43.17
CA MET A 136 -4.10 11.16 44.44
C MET A 136 -5.64 11.20 44.37
N PHE A 137 -6.24 11.18 43.18
CA PHE A 137 -7.68 11.22 42.95
C PHE A 137 -8.19 9.96 42.24
N ALA A 138 -7.48 9.51 41.21
CA ALA A 138 -7.87 8.40 40.37
C ALA A 138 -7.23 7.09 40.81
N LYS A 139 -7.99 6.00 40.73
CA LYS A 139 -7.45 4.66 40.97
C LYS A 139 -6.71 4.15 39.73
N LYS A 140 -5.79 3.21 39.96
CA LYS A 140 -5.23 2.39 38.88
C LYS A 140 -6.33 1.52 38.25
N PHE A 141 -6.38 1.50 36.92
CA PHE A 141 -7.28 0.63 36.16
C PHE A 141 -6.87 -0.84 36.28
N GLY A 142 -7.86 -1.73 36.38
CA GLY A 142 -7.65 -3.14 36.74
C GLY A 142 -7.42 -3.35 38.24
N GLY A 143 -7.36 -2.29 39.04
CA GLY A 143 -7.10 -2.36 40.48
C GLY A 143 -5.71 -2.95 40.81
N GLU A 144 -5.56 -3.41 42.04
CA GLU A 144 -4.31 -4.05 42.49
C GLU A 144 -4.08 -5.40 41.80
N SER A 145 -5.16 -6.16 41.58
CA SER A 145 -5.13 -7.50 40.99
C SER A 145 -4.91 -7.50 39.48
N GLY A 146 -5.17 -6.37 38.82
CA GLY A 146 -5.18 -6.24 37.36
C GLY A 146 -6.50 -6.64 36.69
N ASN A 147 -7.52 -7.08 37.44
CA ASN A 147 -8.76 -7.64 36.90
C ASN A 147 -10.04 -6.82 37.21
N ASP A 148 -9.92 -5.68 37.88
CA ASP A 148 -11.09 -4.85 38.14
C ASP A 148 -11.66 -4.31 36.82
N PRO A 149 -12.96 -4.47 36.54
CA PRO A 149 -13.56 -4.01 35.29
C PRO A 149 -13.58 -2.49 35.22
N ASP A 150 -12.69 -1.93 34.42
CA ASP A 150 -12.56 -0.49 34.21
C ASP A 150 -12.69 -0.09 32.74
N TYR A 151 -13.08 1.16 32.49
CA TYR A 151 -13.10 1.72 31.13
C TYR A 151 -12.84 3.22 31.14
N PHE A 152 -12.30 3.72 30.03
CA PHE A 152 -12.26 5.14 29.71
C PHE A 152 -12.77 5.32 28.27
N LYS A 153 -13.88 6.03 28.12
CA LYS A 153 -14.71 6.03 26.92
C LYS A 153 -14.92 7.44 26.39
N LEU A 154 -14.56 7.63 25.12
CA LEU A 154 -14.88 8.80 24.32
C LEU A 154 -16.25 8.62 23.65
N MET A 155 -17.06 9.67 23.72
CA MET A 155 -18.34 9.79 23.04
C MET A 155 -18.24 10.90 22.00
N ILE A 156 -18.67 10.62 20.77
CA ILE A 156 -18.69 11.57 19.66
C ILE A 156 -20.11 11.63 19.11
N GLU A 157 -20.73 12.80 19.14
CA GLU A 157 -22.07 13.03 18.62
C GLU A 157 -22.03 13.89 17.37
N SER A 158 -22.73 13.46 16.32
CA SER A 158 -23.05 14.32 15.18
C SER A 158 -24.19 15.24 15.57
N LEU A 159 -24.02 16.55 15.38
CA LEU A 159 -25.10 17.52 15.55
C LEU A 159 -25.53 18.09 14.20
N ASN A 160 -26.85 18.24 14.02
CA ASN A 160 -27.40 18.94 12.85
C ASN A 160 -27.24 20.47 12.97
N GLY A 161 -27.64 21.21 11.93
CA GLY A 161 -27.57 22.68 11.90
C GLY A 161 -28.31 23.41 13.04
N ALA A 162 -29.24 22.74 13.73
CA ALA A 162 -29.92 23.29 14.92
C ALA A 162 -29.20 22.97 16.24
N GLY A 163 -28.07 22.26 16.19
CA GLY A 163 -27.30 21.83 17.37
C GLY A 163 -27.82 20.58 18.07
N ASN A 164 -28.80 19.88 17.48
CA ASN A 164 -29.37 18.68 18.08
C ASN A 164 -28.57 17.42 17.69
N PRO A 165 -28.29 16.49 18.63
CA PRO A 165 -27.68 15.20 18.31
C PRO A 165 -28.54 14.39 17.34
N VAL A 166 -27.92 13.87 16.29
CA VAL A 166 -28.58 13.02 15.28
C VAL A 166 -27.99 11.62 15.18
N ASP A 167 -26.78 11.43 15.70
CA ASP A 167 -26.05 10.17 15.72
C ASP A 167 -24.96 10.18 16.81
N THR A 168 -24.48 9.00 17.22
CA THR A 168 -23.45 8.87 18.26
C THR A 168 -22.55 7.65 18.03
N VAL A 169 -21.24 7.86 18.14
CA VAL A 169 -20.22 6.80 18.16
C VAL A 169 -19.52 6.79 19.52
N TYR A 170 -19.20 5.59 19.99
CA TYR A 170 -18.46 5.34 21.22
C TYR A 170 -17.09 4.73 20.89
N PHE A 171 -16.04 5.19 21.54
CA PHE A 171 -14.69 4.65 21.39
C PHE A 171 -14.03 4.47 22.76
N TYR A 172 -13.39 3.33 23.01
CA TYR A 172 -12.74 3.04 24.28
C TYR A 172 -11.24 3.36 24.21
N LEU A 173 -10.82 4.37 24.98
CA LEU A 173 -9.42 4.76 25.21
C LEU A 173 -8.72 3.85 26.23
N ALA A 174 -9.49 3.16 27.07
CA ALA A 174 -9.06 2.03 27.88
C ALA A 174 -10.25 1.09 28.13
N ASP A 175 -10.00 -0.20 28.20
CA ASP A 175 -11.02 -1.22 28.47
C ASP A 175 -10.40 -2.43 29.19
N PHE A 176 -10.88 -2.70 30.40
CA PHE A 176 -10.46 -3.79 31.30
C PHE A 176 -11.64 -4.73 31.60
N ARG A 177 -12.67 -4.73 30.74
CA ARG A 177 -13.90 -5.50 30.97
C ARG A 177 -13.88 -6.85 30.26
N PHE A 178 -12.75 -7.25 29.68
CA PHE A 178 -12.63 -8.51 28.98
C PHE A 178 -12.59 -9.67 29.98
N SER A 179 -13.19 -10.82 29.62
CA SER A 179 -13.04 -12.05 30.42
C SER A 179 -11.62 -12.63 30.37
N ASP A 180 -10.89 -12.29 29.31
CA ASP A 180 -9.49 -12.64 29.09
C ASP A 180 -8.66 -11.37 29.26
N GLY A 181 -8.04 -11.21 30.43
CA GLY A 181 -7.28 -10.00 30.79
C GLY A 181 -6.06 -9.72 29.90
N SER A 182 -5.65 -10.67 29.04
CA SER A 182 -4.62 -10.37 28.03
C SER A 182 -5.10 -9.41 26.94
N LYS A 183 -6.42 -9.17 26.86
CA LYS A 183 -7.05 -8.20 25.96
C LYS A 183 -7.24 -6.82 26.59
N ASP A 184 -7.03 -6.70 27.91
CA ASP A 184 -7.14 -5.43 28.59
C ASP A 184 -6.09 -4.45 28.08
N TYR A 185 -6.49 -3.19 27.93
CA TYR A 185 -5.60 -2.19 27.36
C TYR A 185 -5.86 -0.79 27.90
N ILE A 186 -4.79 0.01 27.90
CA ILE A 186 -4.84 1.47 27.91
C ILE A 186 -4.18 1.90 26.60
N LEU A 187 -4.90 2.65 25.77
CA LEU A 187 -4.44 3.03 24.45
C LEU A 187 -3.21 3.95 24.56
N ASN A 188 -2.08 3.54 23.98
CA ASN A 188 -0.84 4.32 23.93
C ASN A 188 -0.28 4.53 22.52
N LYS A 189 -1.11 4.28 21.52
CA LYS A 189 -0.82 4.48 20.10
C LYS A 189 -1.99 5.23 19.48
N TRP A 190 -1.76 5.90 18.36
CA TRP A 190 -2.83 6.46 17.56
C TRP A 190 -3.74 5.35 17.04
N ALA A 191 -5.05 5.50 17.23
CA ALA A 191 -6.07 4.59 16.73
C ALA A 191 -7.15 5.36 15.97
N TRP A 192 -7.71 4.75 14.93
CA TRP A 192 -8.73 5.40 14.11
C TRP A 192 -10.13 5.27 14.71
N VAL A 193 -10.82 6.40 14.83
CA VAL A 193 -12.26 6.48 15.11
C VAL A 193 -12.99 6.64 13.78
N ASP A 194 -13.76 5.62 13.38
CA ASP A 194 -14.52 5.63 12.13
C ASP A 194 -15.86 6.37 12.32
N LEU A 195 -16.05 7.46 11.58
CA LEU A 195 -17.29 8.25 11.57
C LEU A 195 -18.07 8.10 10.26
N SER A 196 -17.57 7.32 9.30
CA SER A 196 -18.11 7.26 7.93
C SER A 196 -19.57 6.79 7.87
N LEU A 197 -20.00 5.99 8.85
CA LEU A 197 -21.37 5.52 8.98
C LEU A 197 -22.29 6.50 9.70
N MET A 198 -21.76 7.49 10.43
CA MET A 198 -22.56 8.48 11.13
C MET A 198 -23.33 9.38 10.15
N LYS A 199 -24.48 9.91 10.57
CA LYS A 199 -25.19 10.95 9.80
C LYS A 199 -24.34 12.21 9.63
N GLU A 200 -24.67 12.96 8.58
CA GLU A 200 -24.04 14.25 8.32
C GLU A 200 -24.11 15.18 9.53
N ALA A 201 -23.04 15.92 9.78
CA ALA A 201 -22.92 16.80 10.92
C ALA A 201 -22.48 18.20 10.48
N SER A 202 -23.05 19.24 11.09
CA SER A 202 -22.47 20.58 11.07
C SER A 202 -21.52 20.82 12.24
N LYS A 203 -21.61 19.98 13.29
CA LYS A 203 -20.74 20.01 14.47
C LYS A 203 -20.51 18.59 14.98
N LEU A 204 -19.32 18.31 15.48
CA LEU A 204 -19.11 17.16 16.36
C LEU A 204 -19.05 17.65 17.81
N ARG A 205 -19.73 16.92 18.70
CA ARG A 205 -19.66 17.14 20.15
C ARG A 205 -18.96 15.96 20.81
N PHE A 206 -17.96 16.25 21.63
CA PHE A 206 -17.12 15.25 22.29
C PHE A 206 -17.34 15.30 23.81
N SER A 207 -17.43 14.14 24.44
CA SER A 207 -17.45 14.01 25.90
C SER A 207 -16.74 12.73 26.34
N LEU A 208 -16.29 12.69 27.59
CA LEU A 208 -15.61 11.53 28.16
C LEU A 208 -16.40 10.93 29.34
N SER A 209 -16.24 9.64 29.55
CA SER A 209 -16.78 8.90 30.70
C SER A 209 -15.77 7.84 31.14
N SER A 210 -15.63 7.66 32.46
CA SER A 210 -14.79 6.62 33.06
C SER A 210 -15.62 5.69 33.93
N SER A 211 -15.09 4.52 34.27
CA SER A 211 -15.57 3.69 35.39
C SER A 211 -15.19 4.29 36.75
N ASP A 212 -14.07 5.00 36.83
CA ASP A 212 -13.56 5.61 38.06
C ASP A 212 -14.23 6.97 38.31
N ASN A 213 -15.22 6.96 39.22
CA ASN A 213 -16.01 8.12 39.57
C ASN A 213 -16.18 8.23 41.09
N SER A 214 -16.28 9.46 41.59
CA SER A 214 -16.64 9.77 42.97
C SER A 214 -17.57 10.97 43.01
N PHE A 215 -18.60 10.92 43.86
CA PHE A 215 -19.61 11.99 44.00
C PHE A 215 -20.28 12.43 42.69
N GLY A 216 -20.39 11.52 41.70
CA GLY A 216 -20.98 11.82 40.39
C GLY A 216 -20.03 12.47 39.38
N TYR A 217 -18.75 12.64 39.73
CA TYR A 217 -17.72 13.18 38.85
C TYR A 217 -16.66 12.13 38.54
N MET A 218 -16.09 12.24 37.35
CA MET A 218 -14.99 11.40 36.91
C MET A 218 -13.70 11.77 37.65
N ASN A 219 -13.05 10.78 38.26
CA ASN A 219 -11.73 10.97 38.89
C ASN A 219 -10.61 10.92 37.86
N THR A 220 -10.76 10.04 36.85
CA THR A 220 -9.81 9.93 35.74
C THR A 220 -9.65 11.28 35.02
N PRO A 221 -8.43 11.74 34.72
CA PRO A 221 -8.22 12.98 33.98
C PRO A 221 -8.93 12.96 32.62
N GLY A 222 -9.83 13.91 32.40
CA GLY A 222 -10.68 13.97 31.21
C GLY A 222 -10.00 14.51 29.95
N TYR A 223 -8.82 14.02 29.60
CA TYR A 223 -8.01 14.52 28.48
C TYR A 223 -7.75 13.42 27.45
N PHE A 224 -7.90 13.75 26.17
CA PHE A 224 -7.46 12.90 25.06
C PHE A 224 -6.77 13.74 23.98
N CYS A 225 -6.05 13.09 23.09
CA CYS A 225 -5.39 13.72 21.96
C CYS A 225 -6.01 13.23 20.65
N MET A 226 -6.09 14.12 19.66
CA MET A 226 -6.63 13.82 18.34
C MET A 226 -5.73 14.36 17.23
N ASP A 227 -5.78 13.70 16.07
CA ASP A 227 -5.07 14.12 14.87
C ASP A 227 -5.83 13.72 13.59
N ASP A 228 -5.52 14.35 12.47
CA ASP A 228 -6.01 14.01 11.13
C ASP A 228 -7.55 13.89 11.05
N LEU A 229 -8.28 14.89 11.54
CA LEU A 229 -9.74 14.89 11.43
C LEU A 229 -10.18 15.07 9.97
N ASN A 230 -11.08 14.18 9.55
CA ASN A 230 -11.44 13.90 8.16
C ASN A 230 -10.30 13.26 7.32
N GLY A 231 -9.31 12.65 7.98
CA GLY A 231 -8.20 11.94 7.34
C GLY A 231 -8.61 10.61 6.69
N GLU A 232 -7.62 9.79 6.36
CA GLU A 232 -7.82 8.47 5.77
C GLU A 232 -7.82 7.38 6.85
N LYS A 233 -8.86 6.55 6.85
CA LYS A 233 -8.94 5.35 7.69
C LYS A 233 -7.72 4.45 7.39
N PRO A 234 -7.05 3.89 8.41
CA PRO A 234 -6.01 2.89 8.20
C PRO A 234 -6.54 1.77 7.30
N TYR A 235 -5.83 1.51 6.21
CA TYR A 235 -6.15 0.37 5.37
C TYR A 235 -5.83 -0.92 6.15
N ASP A 236 -6.83 -1.78 6.35
CA ASP A 236 -6.63 -3.09 6.97
C ASP A 236 -5.91 -4.00 5.96
N TYR A 237 -4.57 -3.97 6.02
CA TYR A 237 -3.74 -4.76 5.13
C TYR A 237 -3.95 -6.25 5.41
N LYS A 238 -4.75 -6.90 4.57
CA LYS A 238 -4.94 -8.36 4.55
C LYS A 238 -3.64 -9.05 4.10
N PRO A 239 -3.45 -10.36 4.41
CA PRO A 239 -2.31 -11.12 3.89
C PRO A 239 -2.15 -10.91 2.38
N VAL A 240 -0.96 -10.48 1.95
CA VAL A 240 -0.68 -10.20 0.53
C VAL A 240 -0.69 -11.49 -0.29
N THR A 241 -1.15 -11.41 -1.54
CA THR A 241 -1.09 -12.52 -2.50
C THR A 241 -0.15 -12.12 -3.64
N SER A 242 -0.70 -11.48 -4.67
CA SER A 242 0.04 -10.90 -5.78
C SER A 242 -0.80 -9.81 -6.46
N ALA A 243 -0.14 -8.80 -7.01
CA ALA A 243 -0.82 -7.72 -7.73
C ALA A 243 -0.59 -7.88 -9.24
N GLY A 244 -1.61 -8.41 -9.94
CA GLY A 244 -1.67 -8.47 -11.41
C GLY A 244 -2.65 -7.47 -12.04
N PHE A 245 -3.27 -6.59 -11.23
CA PHE A 245 -4.08 -5.43 -11.64
C PHE A 245 -5.41 -5.70 -12.36
N GLU A 246 -5.69 -6.95 -12.72
CA GLU A 246 -6.95 -7.33 -13.39
C GLU A 246 -8.22 -7.04 -12.58
N ASN A 247 -8.11 -6.97 -11.25
CA ASN A 247 -9.24 -6.64 -10.38
C ASN A 247 -9.79 -5.21 -10.56
N LEU A 248 -9.06 -4.34 -11.28
CA LEU A 248 -9.44 -2.95 -11.50
C LEU A 248 -10.47 -2.76 -12.62
N ASN A 249 -10.68 -3.76 -13.49
CA ASN A 249 -11.68 -3.74 -14.56
C ASN A 249 -11.64 -2.47 -15.44
N LEU A 250 -10.45 -2.09 -15.93
CA LEU A 250 -10.23 -0.84 -16.67
C LEU A 250 -10.86 -0.82 -18.08
N GLY A 251 -11.38 -1.96 -18.57
CA GLY A 251 -11.77 -2.13 -19.97
C GLY A 251 -10.56 -2.26 -20.90
N ALA A 252 -10.77 -2.19 -22.21
CA ALA A 252 -9.71 -2.52 -23.21
C ALA A 252 -8.70 -1.39 -23.49
N GLN A 253 -9.00 -0.15 -23.10
CA GLN A 253 -8.19 1.06 -23.39
C GLN A 253 -8.27 2.10 -22.26
N GLY A 254 -8.62 1.66 -21.06
CA GLY A 254 -8.85 2.53 -19.91
C GLY A 254 -7.61 2.71 -19.06
N TYR A 255 -7.69 3.67 -18.14
CA TYR A 255 -6.67 3.92 -17.15
C TYR A 255 -7.29 4.53 -15.88
N TYR A 256 -6.59 4.38 -14.77
CA TYR A 256 -6.83 5.07 -13.52
C TYR A 256 -5.59 5.88 -13.17
N ASN A 257 -5.75 7.18 -12.96
CA ASN A 257 -4.67 8.11 -12.61
C ASN A 257 -4.97 8.92 -11.33
N GLY A 258 -5.93 8.49 -10.51
CA GLY A 258 -6.29 9.19 -9.27
C GLY A 258 -7.17 10.43 -9.44
N SER A 259 -7.74 10.66 -10.62
CA SER A 259 -8.69 11.76 -10.86
C SER A 259 -9.95 11.73 -9.98
N ASP A 260 -10.26 10.58 -9.38
CA ASP A 260 -11.34 10.44 -8.38
C ASP A 260 -10.93 10.89 -6.96
N LYS A 261 -9.68 11.34 -6.78
CA LYS A 261 -9.10 11.85 -5.53
C LYS A 261 -9.06 10.85 -4.38
N LYS A 262 -9.07 9.54 -4.65
CA LYS A 262 -8.94 8.51 -3.60
C LYS A 262 -7.51 8.25 -3.13
N GLY A 263 -6.54 9.01 -3.65
CA GLY A 263 -5.13 8.92 -3.25
C GLY A 263 -4.42 7.63 -3.67
N GLY A 264 -5.07 6.73 -4.41
CA GLY A 264 -4.48 5.46 -4.83
C GLY A 264 -5.50 4.35 -5.10
N PHE A 265 -5.01 3.21 -5.57
CA PHE A 265 -5.82 2.02 -5.85
C PHE A 265 -5.23 0.78 -5.16
N VAL A 266 -5.98 -0.33 -5.17
CA VAL A 266 -5.57 -1.59 -4.54
C VAL A 266 -5.59 -2.73 -5.54
N SER A 267 -4.56 -3.56 -5.50
CA SER A 267 -4.44 -4.82 -6.24
C SER A 267 -3.64 -5.81 -5.38
N GLY A 268 -4.12 -7.04 -5.20
CA GLY A 268 -3.39 -8.06 -4.42
C GLY A 268 -3.18 -7.77 -2.93
N ASN A 269 -3.99 -6.87 -2.34
CA ASN A 269 -3.80 -6.27 -1.01
C ASN A 269 -2.58 -5.32 -0.89
N PHE A 270 -2.01 -4.90 -2.01
CA PHE A 270 -1.07 -3.78 -2.09
C PHE A 270 -1.82 -2.49 -2.40
N ARG A 271 -1.53 -1.42 -1.66
CA ARG A 271 -2.05 -0.07 -1.92
C ARG A 271 -1.01 0.72 -2.70
N PHE A 272 -1.35 1.11 -3.92
CA PHE A 272 -0.53 1.89 -4.83
C PHE A 272 -0.94 3.35 -4.69
N LEU A 273 -0.04 4.19 -4.19
CA LEU A 273 -0.36 5.61 -3.95
C LEU A 273 -0.33 6.40 -5.25
N THR A 274 -1.30 7.29 -5.39
CA THR A 274 -1.44 8.21 -6.53
C THR A 274 -1.68 9.61 -6.00
N ASN A 275 -0.89 10.57 -6.44
CA ASN A 275 -1.13 11.99 -6.21
C ASN A 275 -1.70 12.59 -7.50
N TYR A 276 -2.86 13.24 -7.44
CA TYR A 276 -3.51 13.84 -8.61
C TYR A 276 -3.75 15.34 -8.37
N SER A 277 -3.31 16.17 -9.31
CA SER A 277 -3.56 17.61 -9.32
C SER A 277 -4.63 17.95 -10.36
N ALA A 278 -5.82 18.33 -9.88
CA ALA A 278 -6.91 18.73 -10.76
C ALA A 278 -6.63 20.05 -11.51
N ASP A 279 -5.88 20.96 -10.88
CA ASP A 279 -5.54 22.27 -11.48
C ASP A 279 -4.67 22.14 -12.73
N TRP A 280 -3.82 21.11 -12.76
CA TRP A 280 -2.89 20.86 -13.86
C TRP A 280 -3.24 19.62 -14.68
N GLY A 281 -4.30 18.89 -14.30
CA GLY A 281 -4.65 17.60 -14.89
C GLY A 281 -3.53 16.55 -14.81
N SER A 282 -2.59 16.72 -13.88
CA SER A 282 -1.37 15.91 -13.76
C SER A 282 -1.48 14.92 -12.61
N TRP A 283 -0.62 13.90 -12.63
CA TRP A 283 -0.54 12.90 -11.58
C TRP A 283 0.92 12.56 -11.29
N SER A 284 1.18 11.90 -10.16
CA SER A 284 2.43 11.21 -9.84
C SER A 284 2.16 10.01 -8.94
N GLY A 285 3.17 9.17 -8.70
CA GLY A 285 3.02 7.89 -8.02
C GLY A 285 2.67 6.79 -9.01
N PHE A 286 1.61 6.03 -8.73
CA PHE A 286 1.15 4.94 -9.61
C PHE A 286 -0.18 5.26 -10.30
N ALA A 287 -0.26 4.89 -11.57
CA ALA A 287 -1.49 4.76 -12.34
C ALA A 287 -1.67 3.28 -12.72
N ALA A 288 -2.91 2.87 -13.03
CA ALA A 288 -3.19 1.58 -13.64
C ALA A 288 -3.67 1.80 -15.07
N SER A 289 -3.33 0.91 -16.01
CA SER A 289 -3.71 1.07 -17.42
C SER A 289 -3.91 -0.26 -18.11
N SER A 290 -4.73 -0.23 -19.15
CA SER A 290 -4.86 -1.29 -20.15
C SER A 290 -4.61 -0.80 -21.58
N LYS A 291 -3.99 0.37 -21.74
CA LYS A 291 -3.58 0.85 -23.07
C LYS A 291 -2.52 -0.07 -23.69
N ASN A 292 -2.43 -0.06 -25.01
CA ASN A 292 -1.52 -0.94 -25.75
C ASN A 292 -0.82 -0.21 -26.91
N ASP A 293 -0.77 1.12 -26.86
CA ASP A 293 -0.12 1.91 -27.90
C ASP A 293 1.40 1.90 -27.68
N THR A 294 2.09 1.12 -28.51
CA THR A 294 3.55 0.96 -28.48
C THR A 294 4.28 1.83 -29.50
N LYS A 295 3.57 2.71 -30.21
CA LYS A 295 4.09 3.41 -31.40
C LYS A 295 4.10 4.92 -31.27
N THR A 296 3.15 5.50 -30.54
CA THR A 296 3.02 6.96 -30.44
C THR A 296 4.07 7.52 -29.47
N PRO A 297 4.99 8.40 -29.92
CA PRO A 297 5.95 9.06 -29.04
C PRO A 297 5.30 10.21 -28.27
N GLY A 298 5.94 10.63 -27.17
CA GLY A 298 5.58 11.82 -26.42
C GLY A 298 4.63 11.59 -25.24
N PHE A 299 4.42 12.68 -24.49
CA PHE A 299 3.69 12.71 -23.22
C PHE A 299 2.23 12.24 -23.31
N ASP A 300 1.57 12.42 -24.46
CA ASP A 300 0.19 11.98 -24.65
C ASP A 300 0.05 10.45 -24.53
N ASN A 301 1.15 9.70 -24.68
CA ASN A 301 1.21 8.24 -24.53
C ASN A 301 1.83 7.77 -23.19
N GLN A 302 1.67 8.56 -22.12
CA GLN A 302 2.20 8.26 -20.78
C GLN A 302 1.62 7.01 -20.08
N TYR A 303 0.56 6.41 -20.62
CA TYR A 303 -0.15 5.29 -19.98
C TYR A 303 0.05 3.93 -20.68
N SER A 304 0.97 3.82 -21.64
CA SER A 304 1.23 2.55 -22.34
C SER A 304 2.57 1.96 -21.94
N ALA A 305 2.62 0.67 -21.61
CA ALA A 305 3.86 -0.11 -21.56
C ALA A 305 4.37 -0.37 -22.98
N ILE A 306 5.68 -0.39 -23.19
CA ILE A 306 6.26 -0.64 -24.52
C ILE A 306 5.97 -2.07 -25.04
N THR A 307 5.70 -3.00 -24.13
CA THR A 307 5.24 -4.36 -24.45
C THR A 307 3.83 -4.38 -25.03
N GLY A 308 3.03 -3.33 -24.80
CA GLY A 308 1.63 -3.23 -25.19
C GLY A 308 0.67 -4.14 -24.42
N ILE A 309 1.17 -4.97 -23.50
CA ILE A 309 0.40 -5.96 -22.75
C ILE A 309 1.11 -6.32 -21.43
N GLY A 310 0.37 -6.80 -20.45
CA GLY A 310 0.88 -7.34 -19.18
C GLY A 310 1.67 -8.64 -19.34
N VAL A 311 2.41 -9.03 -18.31
CA VAL A 311 3.41 -10.12 -18.31
C VAL A 311 2.79 -11.46 -18.73
N ALA A 312 1.62 -11.77 -18.21
CA ALA A 312 0.92 -13.02 -18.46
C ALA A 312 0.04 -12.97 -19.73
N GLY A 313 0.26 -11.99 -20.61
CA GLY A 313 -0.63 -11.71 -21.75
C GLY A 313 -1.97 -11.12 -21.28
N THR A 314 -2.01 -10.54 -20.09
CA THR A 314 -3.20 -9.93 -19.50
C THR A 314 -3.27 -8.44 -19.84
N PRO A 315 -4.46 -7.83 -19.89
CA PRO A 315 -4.59 -6.47 -20.39
C PRO A 315 -4.10 -5.39 -19.42
N ALA A 316 -4.08 -5.61 -18.11
CA ALA A 316 -3.79 -4.56 -17.13
C ALA A 316 -2.37 -4.65 -16.57
N TYR A 317 -1.82 -3.47 -16.25
CA TYR A 317 -0.53 -3.30 -15.56
C TYR A 317 -0.51 -1.92 -14.88
N ALA A 318 0.51 -1.64 -14.08
CA ALA A 318 0.69 -0.32 -13.48
C ALA A 318 1.79 0.49 -14.18
N ILE A 319 1.59 1.80 -14.27
CA ILE A 319 2.59 2.79 -14.68
C ILE A 319 3.00 3.57 -13.44
N ALA A 320 4.30 3.74 -13.27
CA ALA A 320 4.87 4.56 -12.22
C ALA A 320 5.43 5.85 -12.81
N TYR A 321 5.14 6.96 -12.14
CA TYR A 321 5.76 8.26 -12.37
C TYR A 321 6.30 8.81 -11.03
N PRO A 322 7.54 8.46 -10.67
CA PRO A 322 8.17 8.94 -9.44
C PRO A 322 8.43 10.45 -9.45
N ALA A 323 7.96 11.14 -8.42
CA ALA A 323 8.22 12.58 -8.22
C ALA A 323 8.29 12.94 -6.72
N PRO A 324 9.41 12.69 -6.01
CA PRO A 324 10.63 12.01 -6.45
C PRO A 324 10.54 10.47 -6.38
N VAL A 325 9.60 9.93 -5.61
CA VAL A 325 9.37 8.49 -5.44
C VAL A 325 7.93 8.12 -5.75
N SER A 326 7.68 6.89 -6.19
CA SER A 326 6.36 6.26 -6.20
C SER A 326 6.28 5.22 -5.10
N THR A 327 5.15 5.14 -4.37
CA THR A 327 5.06 4.37 -3.13
C THR A 327 3.99 3.27 -3.20
N ILE A 328 4.33 2.09 -2.70
CA ILE A 328 3.40 0.97 -2.47
C ILE A 328 3.41 0.63 -0.98
N LEU A 329 2.23 0.53 -0.37
CA LEU A 329 2.04 0.15 1.04
C LEU A 329 1.35 -1.22 1.14
N PHE A 330 1.77 -2.03 2.11
CA PHE A 330 1.23 -3.38 2.33
C PHE A 330 1.54 -3.89 3.75
N LYS A 331 0.95 -5.04 4.12
CA LYS A 331 1.23 -5.69 5.40
C LYS A 331 2.68 -6.16 5.46
N ASP A 332 3.34 -5.97 6.60
CA ASP A 332 4.70 -6.48 6.84
C ASP A 332 4.88 -7.95 6.40
N THR A 333 5.74 -8.16 5.41
CA THR A 333 5.94 -9.45 4.74
C THR A 333 7.24 -9.46 3.94
N VAL A 334 7.63 -10.62 3.42
CA VAL A 334 8.67 -10.74 2.40
C VAL A 334 8.04 -10.64 1.01
N ILE A 335 8.64 -9.86 0.12
CA ILE A 335 8.22 -9.73 -1.29
C ILE A 335 9.22 -10.45 -2.18
N SER A 336 8.73 -11.35 -3.03
CA SER A 336 9.58 -12.16 -3.92
C SER A 336 10.23 -11.32 -5.03
N GLY A 337 9.45 -10.46 -5.67
CA GLY A 337 9.91 -9.62 -6.77
C GLY A 337 8.77 -8.92 -7.51
N VAL A 338 9.11 -8.29 -8.63
CA VAL A 338 8.17 -7.58 -9.51
C VAL A 338 8.69 -7.61 -10.94
N TYR A 339 7.80 -7.65 -11.94
CA TYR A 339 8.21 -7.41 -13.32
C TYR A 339 8.29 -5.92 -13.61
N VAL A 340 9.30 -5.51 -14.37
CA VAL A 340 9.50 -4.13 -14.81
C VAL A 340 9.72 -4.08 -16.31
N THR A 341 9.29 -2.98 -16.92
CA THR A 341 9.62 -2.62 -18.31
C THR A 341 9.52 -1.11 -18.50
N ASN A 342 9.96 -0.60 -19.65
CA ASN A 342 9.80 0.82 -19.97
C ASN A 342 8.35 1.17 -20.33
N SER A 343 7.94 2.40 -20.01
CA SER A 343 6.76 2.97 -20.68
C SER A 343 7.08 3.22 -22.16
N THR A 344 6.07 3.27 -23.02
CA THR A 344 6.23 3.58 -24.44
C THR A 344 6.83 4.97 -24.64
N TYR A 345 6.35 5.96 -23.87
CA TYR A 345 6.90 7.31 -23.92
C TYR A 345 8.41 7.32 -23.61
N THR A 346 8.80 6.73 -22.48
CA THR A 346 10.22 6.66 -22.05
C THR A 346 11.08 5.88 -23.03
N TYR A 347 10.60 4.72 -23.51
CA TYR A 347 11.32 3.91 -24.49
C TYR A 347 11.58 4.67 -25.80
N LEU A 348 10.54 5.29 -26.38
CA LEU A 348 10.65 5.99 -27.66
C LEU A 348 11.50 7.26 -27.54
N SER A 349 11.43 7.94 -26.39
CA SER A 349 12.28 9.08 -26.07
C SER A 349 13.76 8.68 -26.04
N MET A 350 14.13 7.62 -25.31
CA MET A 350 15.52 7.12 -25.31
C MET A 350 15.95 6.63 -26.70
N LYS A 351 15.07 5.95 -27.44
CA LYS A 351 15.39 5.34 -28.74
C LYS A 351 15.60 6.35 -29.86
N ASN A 352 14.81 7.42 -29.88
CA ASN A 352 14.77 8.38 -30.99
C ASN A 352 15.24 9.79 -30.60
N GLY A 353 15.29 10.11 -29.31
CA GLY A 353 15.32 11.49 -28.81
C GLY A 353 13.97 12.19 -28.96
N ASP A 354 13.85 13.34 -28.30
CA ASP A 354 12.73 14.26 -28.47
C ASP A 354 13.17 15.72 -28.24
N ALA A 355 12.23 16.64 -28.06
CA ALA A 355 12.53 18.07 -27.88
C ALA A 355 13.31 18.37 -26.57
N PHE A 356 13.30 17.45 -25.61
CA PHE A 356 13.91 17.61 -24.29
C PHE A 356 15.00 16.58 -24.03
N SER A 357 14.78 15.32 -24.42
CA SER A 357 15.68 14.21 -24.16
C SER A 357 16.55 13.89 -25.38
N LYS A 358 17.82 13.56 -25.13
CA LYS A 358 18.68 13.05 -26.20
C LYS A 358 18.37 11.58 -26.51
N LYS A 359 18.73 11.17 -27.72
CA LYS A 359 18.80 9.76 -28.07
C LYS A 359 19.93 9.08 -27.29
N PHE A 360 19.65 7.95 -26.66
CA PHE A 360 20.65 7.13 -25.96
C PHE A 360 21.62 6.48 -26.95
N GLY A 361 22.90 6.45 -26.57
CA GLY A 361 24.00 6.08 -27.47
C GLY A 361 24.45 7.23 -28.38
N GLY A 362 23.79 8.39 -28.33
CA GLY A 362 24.09 9.53 -29.21
C GLY A 362 23.83 9.24 -30.69
N GLU A 363 24.32 10.12 -31.56
CA GLU A 363 24.11 9.98 -33.02
C GLU A 363 24.80 8.73 -33.59
N ASN A 364 25.98 8.39 -33.05
CA ASN A 364 26.83 7.31 -33.55
C ASN A 364 26.64 5.97 -32.79
N GLY A 365 25.79 5.92 -31.76
CA GLY A 365 25.53 4.73 -30.95
C GLY A 365 26.64 4.35 -29.97
N ASN A 366 27.50 5.31 -29.57
CA ASN A 366 28.67 5.05 -28.72
C ASN A 366 28.66 5.80 -27.39
N ASP A 367 27.71 6.72 -27.16
CA ASP A 367 27.63 7.43 -25.89
C ASP A 367 27.22 6.46 -24.77
N ASP A 368 27.95 6.48 -23.67
CA ASP A 368 27.60 5.68 -22.50
C ASP A 368 26.38 6.32 -21.81
N ASP A 369 25.21 5.71 -22.02
CA ASP A 369 23.93 6.15 -21.48
C ASP A 369 23.23 5.05 -20.68
N TRP A 370 22.39 5.45 -19.73
CA TRP A 370 21.67 4.50 -18.89
C TRP A 370 20.41 5.10 -18.27
N LEU A 371 19.46 4.24 -17.94
CA LEU A 371 18.29 4.55 -17.12
C LEU A 371 18.20 3.51 -16.01
N ILE A 372 18.34 3.93 -14.75
CA ILE A 372 18.36 3.06 -13.58
C ILE A 372 17.08 3.25 -12.77
N LEU A 373 16.40 2.14 -12.51
CA LEU A 373 15.34 1.99 -11.51
C LEU A 373 15.95 1.58 -10.17
N THR A 374 15.63 2.32 -9.11
CA THR A 374 15.98 1.96 -7.73
C THR A 374 14.69 1.64 -6.96
N ILE A 375 14.64 0.45 -6.37
CA ILE A 375 13.56 -0.05 -5.53
C ILE A 375 14.08 -0.17 -4.09
N GLU A 376 13.53 0.62 -3.18
CA GLU A 376 13.91 0.63 -1.76
C GLU A 376 12.80 0.01 -0.91
N GLY A 377 13.18 -0.85 0.04
CA GLY A 377 12.27 -1.49 0.99
C GLY A 377 12.34 -0.82 2.36
N PHE A 378 11.21 -0.76 3.07
CA PHE A 378 11.14 -0.23 4.43
C PHE A 378 10.32 -1.15 5.34
N ASP A 379 10.77 -1.28 6.59
CA ASP A 379 10.07 -2.02 7.65
C ASP A 379 8.84 -1.26 8.21
N SER A 380 8.13 -1.88 9.15
CA SER A 380 6.94 -1.31 9.79
C SER A 380 7.21 -0.04 10.62
N ASP A 381 8.46 0.21 10.96
CA ASP A 381 8.91 1.42 11.66
C ASP A 381 9.39 2.51 10.67
N SER A 382 9.14 2.32 9.37
CA SER A 382 9.58 3.18 8.27
C SER A 382 11.09 3.32 8.13
N LYS A 383 11.88 2.33 8.58
CA LYS A 383 13.32 2.29 8.36
C LYS A 383 13.67 1.52 7.10
N SER A 384 14.61 2.04 6.31
CA SER A 384 15.10 1.37 5.11
C SER A 384 15.74 0.02 5.46
N THR A 385 15.39 -1.03 4.72
CA THR A 385 15.96 -2.38 4.85
C THR A 385 16.97 -2.69 3.74
N GLY A 386 17.07 -1.83 2.72
CA GLY A 386 17.98 -1.99 1.60
C GLY A 386 17.41 -1.52 0.27
N LYS A 387 18.23 -1.62 -0.78
CA LYS A 387 17.91 -1.19 -2.15
C LYS A 387 18.22 -2.28 -3.15
N VAL A 388 17.42 -2.36 -4.21
CA VAL A 388 17.69 -3.12 -5.42
C VAL A 388 17.72 -2.16 -6.59
N GLU A 389 18.79 -2.21 -7.39
CA GLU A 389 18.93 -1.41 -8.61
C GLU A 389 18.77 -2.30 -9.85
N PHE A 390 18.13 -1.75 -10.87
CA PHE A 390 17.87 -2.43 -12.13
C PHE A 390 17.97 -1.45 -13.31
N PHE A 391 18.68 -1.84 -14.37
CA PHE A 391 18.85 -1.02 -15.57
C PHE A 391 17.68 -1.24 -16.53
N LEU A 392 16.92 -0.17 -16.80
CA LEU A 392 15.88 -0.13 -17.83
C LEU A 392 16.47 0.18 -19.22
N ALA A 393 17.68 0.76 -19.26
CA ALA A 393 18.53 0.89 -20.42
C ALA A 393 19.99 0.94 -19.97
N ASP A 394 20.90 0.38 -20.76
CA ASP A 394 22.34 0.40 -20.50
C ASP A 394 23.12 0.34 -21.82
N PHE A 395 23.92 1.39 -22.07
CA PHE A 395 24.78 1.58 -23.24
C PHE A 395 26.28 1.64 -22.84
N ALA A 396 26.61 1.26 -21.60
CA ALA A 396 27.97 1.30 -21.07
C ALA A 396 28.77 0.03 -21.41
N TYR A 397 28.26 -0.87 -22.25
CA TYR A 397 28.99 -2.07 -22.64
C TYR A 397 30.18 -1.73 -23.55
N SER A 398 31.26 -2.49 -23.39
CA SER A 398 32.43 -2.41 -24.28
C SER A 398 32.13 -2.94 -25.69
N ILE A 399 31.19 -3.89 -25.80
CA ILE A 399 30.67 -4.39 -27.07
C ILE A 399 29.29 -3.78 -27.28
N LYS A 400 29.19 -2.77 -28.15
CA LYS A 400 27.98 -1.96 -28.35
C LYS A 400 26.76 -2.73 -28.87
N SER A 401 26.92 -3.96 -29.38
CA SER A 401 25.79 -4.84 -29.69
C SER A 401 25.07 -5.39 -28.44
N ASN A 402 25.66 -5.24 -27.26
CA ASN A 402 25.04 -5.60 -25.99
C ASN A 402 24.26 -4.44 -25.37
N ASP A 403 24.39 -3.23 -25.92
CA ASP A 403 23.61 -2.08 -25.49
C ASP A 403 22.13 -2.34 -25.71
N TYR A 404 21.31 -1.92 -24.75
CA TYR A 404 19.89 -2.20 -24.81
C TYR A 404 19.04 -1.08 -24.20
N ILE A 405 17.81 -1.00 -24.72
CA ILE A 405 16.68 -0.37 -24.05
C ILE A 405 15.66 -1.48 -23.82
N LEU A 406 15.27 -1.72 -22.57
CA LEU A 406 14.38 -2.83 -22.24
C LEU A 406 12.99 -2.61 -22.86
N ASP A 407 12.57 -3.50 -23.76
CA ASP A 407 11.23 -3.54 -24.37
C ASP A 407 10.42 -4.80 -24.03
N THR A 408 10.96 -5.64 -23.16
CA THR A 408 10.29 -6.82 -22.62
C THR A 408 10.06 -6.69 -21.13
N TRP A 409 9.17 -7.50 -20.57
CA TRP A 409 9.05 -7.63 -19.11
C TRP A 409 10.23 -8.39 -18.52
N LYS A 410 10.86 -7.82 -17.48
CA LYS A 410 11.94 -8.48 -16.74
C LYS A 410 11.62 -8.60 -15.26
N TRP A 411 11.78 -9.80 -14.71
CA TRP A 411 11.64 -10.05 -13.27
C TRP A 411 12.82 -9.46 -12.49
N VAL A 412 12.50 -8.67 -11.47
CA VAL A 412 13.45 -8.12 -10.50
C VAL A 412 13.20 -8.78 -9.16
N ASN A 413 14.20 -9.53 -8.68
CA ASN A 413 14.12 -10.20 -7.39
C ASN A 413 14.29 -9.19 -6.24
N LEU A 414 13.31 -9.16 -5.33
CA LEU A 414 13.26 -8.26 -4.18
C LEU A 414 13.48 -8.97 -2.85
N SER A 415 13.71 -10.28 -2.83
CA SER A 415 13.79 -11.07 -1.59
C SER A 415 14.93 -10.64 -0.67
N LYS A 416 15.97 -10.00 -1.22
CA LYS A 416 17.09 -9.43 -0.46
C LYS A 416 16.71 -8.23 0.40
N LEU A 417 15.56 -7.61 0.18
CA LEU A 417 15.04 -6.52 1.02
C LEU A 417 14.51 -7.01 2.38
N GLY A 418 14.39 -8.33 2.58
CA GLY A 418 13.92 -8.90 3.84
C GLY A 418 12.42 -8.69 4.07
N ARG A 419 12.03 -8.52 5.34
CA ARG A 419 10.64 -8.19 5.72
C ARG A 419 10.43 -6.68 5.63
N ILE A 420 9.40 -6.29 4.89
CA ILE A 420 9.08 -4.90 4.57
C ILE A 420 7.56 -4.70 4.59
N SER A 421 7.12 -3.45 4.77
CA SER A 421 5.72 -3.02 4.67
C SER A 421 5.52 -1.87 3.68
N LYS A 422 6.61 -1.34 3.11
CA LYS A 422 6.59 -0.27 2.11
C LYS A 422 7.67 -0.50 1.06
N LEU A 423 7.35 -0.19 -0.19
CA LEU A 423 8.29 -0.07 -1.30
C LEU A 423 8.25 1.35 -1.85
N GLU A 424 9.42 1.93 -2.10
CA GLU A 424 9.57 3.20 -2.83
C GLU A 424 10.39 2.98 -4.10
N PHE A 425 9.95 3.59 -5.19
CA PHE A 425 10.55 3.47 -6.51
C PHE A 425 11.02 4.84 -6.99
N SER A 426 12.25 4.93 -7.49
CA SER A 426 12.83 6.15 -8.07
C SER A 426 13.60 5.84 -9.35
N LEU A 427 13.76 6.85 -10.21
CA LEU A 427 14.51 6.76 -11.45
C LEU A 427 15.68 7.73 -11.45
N ARG A 428 16.77 7.31 -12.10
CA ARG A 428 17.90 8.16 -12.47
C ARG A 428 18.30 7.85 -13.91
N SER A 429 18.80 8.86 -14.63
CA SER A 429 19.26 8.73 -16.02
C SER A 429 20.64 9.36 -16.17
N SER A 430 21.38 8.97 -17.21
CA SER A 430 22.56 9.70 -17.69
C SER A 430 22.19 11.05 -18.32
N ASP A 431 21.01 11.18 -18.92
CA ASP A 431 20.52 12.38 -19.59
C ASP A 431 19.85 13.34 -18.59
N ASN A 432 20.63 14.33 -18.13
CA ASN A 432 20.21 15.36 -17.18
C ASN A 432 20.46 16.76 -17.72
N GLY A 433 19.50 17.65 -17.48
CA GLY A 433 19.63 19.10 -17.68
C GLY A 433 19.74 19.86 -16.36
N THR A 434 19.66 21.19 -16.44
CA THR A 434 19.74 22.08 -15.26
C THR A 434 18.59 21.85 -14.25
N TRP A 435 17.46 21.32 -14.71
CA TRP A 435 16.25 21.14 -13.90
C TRP A 435 16.01 19.68 -13.45
N GLY A 436 16.98 18.80 -13.70
CA GLY A 436 16.90 17.38 -13.39
C GLY A 436 16.94 16.49 -14.62
N MET A 437 16.42 15.28 -14.48
CA MET A 437 16.40 14.27 -15.54
C MET A 437 15.57 14.76 -16.74
N ASN A 438 16.16 14.75 -17.94
CA ASN A 438 15.44 15.08 -19.18
C ASN A 438 14.60 13.88 -19.63
N THR A 439 15.17 12.67 -19.52
CA THR A 439 14.51 11.41 -19.87
C THR A 439 13.14 11.31 -19.18
N PRO A 440 12.07 10.91 -19.87
CA PRO A 440 10.76 10.81 -19.24
C PRO A 440 10.77 9.81 -18.09
N GLY A 441 10.36 10.26 -16.90
CA GLY A 441 10.38 9.46 -15.66
C GLY A 441 9.26 8.43 -15.53
N TYR A 442 8.88 7.73 -16.59
CA TYR A 442 7.77 6.77 -16.60
C TYR A 442 8.26 5.34 -16.86
N PHE A 443 7.91 4.41 -15.98
CA PHE A 443 8.15 2.98 -16.20
C PHE A 443 6.92 2.16 -15.84
N CYS A 444 6.91 0.88 -16.20
CA CYS A 444 5.78 0.01 -15.96
C CYS A 444 6.17 -1.14 -15.03
N ILE A 445 5.24 -1.56 -14.19
CA ILE A 445 5.36 -2.75 -13.35
C ILE A 445 4.17 -3.67 -13.54
N ASP A 446 4.40 -4.96 -13.34
CA ASP A 446 3.34 -5.96 -13.36
C ASP A 446 3.67 -7.15 -12.43
N ASN A 447 2.64 -7.92 -12.07
CA ASN A 447 2.75 -9.18 -11.32
C ASN A 447 3.62 -9.07 -10.04
N LEU A 448 3.39 -8.05 -9.22
CA LEU A 448 4.09 -7.88 -7.94
C LEU A 448 3.87 -9.11 -7.05
N ASN A 449 4.95 -9.62 -6.48
CA ASN A 449 5.01 -10.78 -5.61
C ASN A 449 4.63 -12.12 -6.28
N HIS A 450 4.62 -12.20 -7.62
CA HIS A 450 4.37 -13.44 -8.36
C HIS A 450 5.19 -13.53 -9.64
N GLU A 451 6.19 -14.41 -9.65
CA GLU A 451 6.95 -14.72 -10.86
C GLU A 451 6.11 -15.58 -11.80
N VAL A 452 5.86 -15.08 -13.01
CA VAL A 452 5.16 -15.82 -14.07
C VAL A 452 6.21 -16.63 -14.82
N LEU A 453 6.05 -17.94 -14.85
CA LEU A 453 6.92 -18.81 -15.63
C LEU A 453 6.58 -18.63 -17.12
N THR A 454 7.21 -17.65 -17.78
CA THR A 454 6.99 -17.32 -19.20
C THR A 454 7.74 -18.23 -20.15
N SER A 455 8.55 -19.15 -19.64
CA SER A 455 9.10 -20.28 -20.38
C SER A 455 8.55 -21.57 -19.79
N ALA A 456 8.14 -22.51 -20.64
CA ALA A 456 8.24 -23.91 -20.26
C ALA A 456 9.70 -24.11 -19.80
N PRO A 457 9.97 -24.82 -18.70
CA PRO A 457 11.35 -25.11 -18.31
C PRO A 457 12.07 -25.63 -19.55
N GLU A 458 13.28 -25.14 -19.82
CA GLU A 458 14.10 -25.64 -20.92
C GLU A 458 14.27 -27.15 -20.71
N ILE A 459 13.42 -27.95 -21.39
CA ILE A 459 13.41 -29.40 -21.23
C ILE A 459 14.64 -29.89 -21.98
N GLN A 460 15.67 -30.28 -21.24
CA GLN A 460 16.74 -31.08 -21.81
C GLN A 460 16.19 -32.48 -22.09
N GLU A 461 16.08 -32.83 -23.37
CA GLU A 461 15.82 -34.21 -23.78
C GLU A 461 17.00 -35.08 -23.35
N ILE A 462 16.73 -36.12 -22.57
CA ILE A 462 17.71 -37.14 -22.21
C ILE A 462 17.63 -38.33 -23.17
N GLN A 463 18.78 -38.94 -23.44
CA GLN A 463 18.88 -40.17 -24.23
C GLN A 463 18.50 -41.38 -23.36
N VAL A 464 17.20 -41.62 -23.22
CA VAL A 464 16.65 -42.76 -22.47
C VAL A 464 16.12 -43.83 -23.44
N SER A 465 16.42 -45.09 -23.13
CA SER A 465 15.88 -46.25 -23.84
C SER A 465 14.89 -46.99 -22.96
N VAL A 466 13.75 -47.38 -23.54
CA VAL A 466 12.70 -48.12 -22.85
C VAL A 466 12.44 -49.42 -23.58
N PHE A 467 12.63 -50.55 -22.90
CA PHE A 467 12.54 -51.87 -23.52
C PHE A 467 12.07 -52.96 -22.54
N PRO A 468 11.40 -54.03 -23.01
CA PRO A 468 10.99 -54.23 -24.40
C PRO A 468 9.84 -53.30 -24.77
N ASN A 469 9.78 -52.89 -26.03
CA ASN A 469 8.62 -52.22 -26.61
C ASN A 469 8.41 -52.79 -28.02
N PRO A 470 7.35 -53.59 -28.28
CA PRO A 470 6.19 -53.82 -27.41
C PRO A 470 6.46 -54.62 -26.13
N PHE A 471 5.66 -54.42 -25.08
CA PHE A 471 5.81 -55.04 -23.75
C PHE A 471 4.61 -55.93 -23.34
N THR A 472 4.82 -56.83 -22.37
CA THR A 472 3.82 -57.84 -21.91
C THR A 472 3.58 -57.87 -20.39
N ASP A 473 4.41 -57.28 -19.54
CA ASP A 473 4.16 -57.24 -18.09
C ASP A 473 5.03 -56.18 -17.41
N ARG A 474 6.20 -55.93 -17.99
CA ARG A 474 7.19 -54.98 -17.51
C ARG A 474 7.89 -54.23 -18.64
N ILE A 475 8.48 -53.11 -18.29
CA ILE A 475 9.46 -52.37 -19.11
C ILE A 475 10.68 -52.05 -18.25
N THR A 476 11.85 -51.92 -18.86
CA THR A 476 13.09 -51.45 -18.24
C THR A 476 13.46 -50.11 -18.85
N ILE A 477 13.86 -49.18 -17.98
CA ILE A 477 14.26 -47.83 -18.37
C ILE A 477 15.76 -47.69 -18.15
N SER A 478 16.50 -47.37 -19.22
CA SER A 478 17.96 -47.22 -19.20
C SER A 478 18.38 -45.83 -19.68
N GLY A 479 19.39 -45.25 -19.05
CA GLY A 479 19.89 -43.90 -19.34
C GLY A 479 19.45 -42.83 -18.35
N LEU A 480 18.96 -43.21 -17.16
CA LEU A 480 18.61 -42.25 -16.10
C LEU A 480 19.86 -41.80 -15.33
N THR A 481 19.91 -40.52 -14.98
CA THR A 481 21.00 -39.89 -14.22
C THR A 481 20.67 -39.72 -12.74
N GLU A 482 19.39 -39.56 -12.40
CA GLU A 482 18.87 -39.54 -11.03
C GLU A 482 17.67 -40.51 -10.89
N SER A 483 17.03 -40.51 -9.73
CA SER A 483 15.78 -41.25 -9.49
C SER A 483 14.62 -40.55 -10.19
N ALA A 484 13.97 -41.25 -11.12
CA ALA A 484 12.95 -40.68 -11.98
C ALA A 484 11.51 -40.97 -11.51
N ARG A 485 10.60 -40.07 -11.89
CA ARG A 485 9.15 -40.31 -11.88
C ARG A 485 8.70 -40.72 -13.28
N VAL A 486 7.92 -41.78 -13.36
CA VAL A 486 7.46 -42.38 -14.62
C VAL A 486 5.94 -42.43 -14.61
N SER A 487 5.31 -41.78 -15.58
CA SER A 487 3.85 -41.72 -15.74
C SER A 487 3.45 -42.34 -17.07
N VAL A 488 2.41 -43.17 -17.07
CA VAL A 488 1.86 -43.81 -18.27
C VAL A 488 0.46 -43.27 -18.53
N THR A 489 0.21 -42.78 -19.74
CA THR A 489 -1.11 -42.31 -20.18
C THR A 489 -1.64 -43.15 -21.34
N ASP A 490 -2.97 -43.26 -21.44
CA ASP A 490 -3.63 -43.82 -22.62
C ASP A 490 -3.73 -42.79 -23.77
N ILE A 491 -4.24 -43.20 -24.94
CA ILE A 491 -4.37 -42.34 -26.12
C ILE A 491 -5.28 -41.12 -25.93
N SER A 492 -6.13 -41.10 -24.91
CA SER A 492 -6.97 -39.95 -24.58
C SER A 492 -6.28 -38.97 -23.62
N GLY A 493 -5.06 -39.29 -23.17
CA GLY A 493 -4.29 -38.51 -22.22
C GLY A 493 -4.60 -38.81 -20.76
N ARG A 494 -5.47 -39.79 -20.48
CA ARG A 494 -5.78 -40.21 -19.10
C ARG A 494 -4.61 -40.97 -18.50
N LEU A 495 -4.18 -40.59 -17.29
CA LEU A 495 -3.16 -41.28 -16.51
C LEU A 495 -3.66 -42.66 -16.09
N VAL A 496 -2.93 -43.72 -16.45
CA VAL A 496 -3.29 -45.12 -16.18
C VAL A 496 -2.31 -45.82 -15.23
N ALA A 497 -1.07 -45.34 -15.12
CA ALA A 497 -0.11 -45.83 -14.13
C ALA A 497 0.93 -44.76 -13.79
N GLU A 498 1.51 -44.86 -12.60
CA GLU A 498 2.57 -43.97 -12.15
C GLU A 498 3.54 -44.70 -11.21
N TYR A 499 4.83 -44.42 -11.37
CA TYR A 499 5.92 -45.01 -10.61
C TYR A 499 6.86 -43.91 -10.15
N SER A 500 7.18 -43.90 -8.87
CA SER A 500 8.11 -42.96 -8.25
C SER A 500 9.43 -43.64 -7.94
N ASN A 501 10.52 -42.86 -7.91
CA ASN A 501 11.86 -43.33 -7.56
C ASN A 501 12.37 -44.49 -8.45
N VAL A 502 12.09 -44.43 -9.75
CA VAL A 502 12.61 -45.40 -10.71
C VAL A 502 14.09 -45.10 -10.95
N SER A 503 14.95 -46.04 -10.61
CA SER A 503 16.39 -45.95 -10.79
C SER A 503 16.84 -46.45 -12.16
N ASN A 504 18.05 -46.07 -12.57
CA ASN A 504 18.61 -46.49 -13.85
C ASN A 504 18.66 -48.03 -13.98
N ASN A 505 18.22 -48.56 -15.13
CA ASN A 505 18.10 -49.99 -15.42
C ASN A 505 17.10 -50.75 -14.53
N GLN A 506 16.23 -50.06 -13.80
CA GLN A 506 15.16 -50.70 -13.04
C GLN A 506 14.03 -51.16 -13.97
N SER A 507 13.52 -52.37 -13.73
CA SER A 507 12.28 -52.84 -14.34
C SER A 507 11.07 -52.28 -13.60
N VAL A 508 10.23 -51.57 -14.34
CA VAL A 508 8.87 -51.17 -13.96
C VAL A 508 7.95 -52.35 -14.21
N THR A 509 7.32 -52.87 -13.16
CA THR A 509 6.46 -54.07 -13.16
C THR A 509 4.99 -53.71 -12.95
N ASP A 510 4.08 -54.68 -12.85
CA ASP A 510 2.62 -54.49 -12.72
C ASP A 510 1.92 -53.81 -13.91
N MET A 511 2.55 -53.84 -15.10
CA MET A 511 1.97 -53.29 -16.32
C MET A 511 1.11 -54.29 -17.10
N ASP A 512 0.92 -55.50 -16.57
CA ASP A 512 -0.02 -56.52 -17.03
C ASP A 512 -1.49 -56.14 -16.84
N LYS A 513 -1.76 -55.21 -15.92
CA LYS A 513 -3.09 -54.62 -15.68
C LYS A 513 -3.57 -53.70 -16.81
N LEU A 514 -2.68 -53.30 -17.72
CA LEU A 514 -3.01 -52.48 -18.88
C LEU A 514 -3.56 -53.35 -20.02
N THR A 515 -4.67 -52.93 -20.62
CA THR A 515 -5.25 -53.59 -21.80
C THR A 515 -4.34 -53.48 -23.02
N SER A 516 -4.37 -54.44 -23.94
CA SER A 516 -3.64 -54.35 -25.21
C SER A 516 -3.97 -53.05 -25.95
N GLY A 517 -2.94 -52.29 -26.37
CA GLY A 517 -3.15 -50.95 -26.89
C GLY A 517 -1.89 -50.08 -26.93
N VAL A 518 -2.08 -48.82 -27.33
CA VAL A 518 -1.04 -47.80 -27.38
C VAL A 518 -1.10 -46.94 -26.13
N TYR A 519 0.07 -46.68 -25.54
CA TYR A 519 0.25 -45.83 -24.38
C TYR A 519 1.38 -44.83 -24.64
N PHE A 520 1.43 -43.76 -23.84
CA PHE A 520 2.56 -42.84 -23.81
C PHE A 520 3.21 -42.90 -22.44
N LEU A 521 4.51 -43.11 -22.42
CA LEU A 521 5.34 -43.06 -21.23
C LEU A 521 6.00 -41.69 -21.15
N LYS A 522 5.83 -41.00 -20.02
CA LYS A 522 6.57 -39.80 -19.68
C LYS A 522 7.49 -40.11 -18.50
N ILE A 523 8.75 -39.74 -18.63
CA ILE A 523 9.80 -39.92 -17.62
C ILE A 523 10.28 -38.53 -17.23
N ILE A 524 10.37 -38.24 -15.93
CA ILE A 524 10.93 -37.02 -15.36
C ILE A 524 12.10 -37.41 -14.47
N ASP A 525 13.31 -37.00 -14.83
CA ASP A 525 14.57 -37.27 -14.14
C ASP A 525 15.19 -35.92 -13.70
N GLY A 526 14.93 -35.49 -12.46
CA GLY A 526 15.27 -34.15 -12.00
C GLY A 526 14.58 -33.05 -12.82
N LYS A 527 15.35 -32.28 -13.60
CA LYS A 527 14.86 -31.26 -14.56
C LYS A 527 14.68 -31.80 -15.98
N ASN A 528 15.09 -33.04 -16.24
CA ASN A 528 15.07 -33.67 -17.56
C ASN A 528 13.73 -34.38 -17.81
N GLN A 529 13.30 -34.46 -19.07
CA GLN A 529 12.12 -35.22 -19.46
C GLN A 529 12.38 -36.05 -20.73
N PHE A 530 11.78 -37.23 -20.77
CA PHE A 530 11.71 -38.08 -21.96
C PHE A 530 10.28 -38.58 -22.16
N THR A 531 9.79 -38.60 -23.40
CA THR A 531 8.46 -39.14 -23.73
C THR A 531 8.58 -40.14 -24.87
N THR A 532 8.00 -41.32 -24.72
CA THR A 532 7.98 -42.33 -25.78
C THR A 532 6.65 -43.06 -25.87
N LYS A 533 6.32 -43.55 -27.06
CA LYS A 533 5.16 -44.41 -27.30
C LYS A 533 5.48 -45.82 -26.82
N LEU A 534 4.58 -46.41 -26.03
CA LEU A 534 4.61 -47.83 -25.67
C LEU A 534 3.49 -48.60 -26.37
N ILE A 535 3.78 -49.84 -26.74
CA ILE A 535 2.83 -50.77 -27.32
C ILE A 535 2.67 -51.94 -26.35
N ARG A 536 1.46 -52.09 -25.81
CA ARG A 536 1.09 -53.22 -24.98
C ARG A 536 0.58 -54.36 -25.87
N LYS A 537 1.22 -55.53 -25.78
CA LYS A 537 0.71 -56.75 -26.44
C LYS A 537 -0.51 -57.30 -25.71
#